data_AF-A0A919U766-F1
#
_entry.id   AF-A0A919U766-F1
#
_cell.length_a   1.000
_cell.length_b   1.000
_cell.length_c   1.000
_cell.angle_alpha   90.00
_cell.angle_beta   90.00
_cell.angle_gamma   90.00
#
_symmetry.space_group_name_H-M   'P 1'
#
loop_
_entity.id
_entity.type
_entity.pdbx_description
1 polymer ?
#
loop_
_entity_poly.entity_id
_entity_poly.type
_entity_poly.pdbx_seq_one_letter_code
_entity_poly.pdbx_strand_id
1 'polypeptide(L)'
;MVAGAVLLDLLRRFVFYDDETVVWSKDSAPHAALAVETSDRLFNVRVVPDLLRVGAAPWVEALVVAIREDQEVEGPAPQDVFLLRTDGEALHLRDPGTVAALGALVVTGDLCPVAYAEVLASCHWPGGWCKQVVTDPAAWRGEHPPEADLPQVEAPQVRDTDDATQLTFFASRQTTEVVGGRPVLDVSRWTVRIPKAPHGAPAAWDREAVADAVPLAPPW
;
A
#
# COMPACT_ATOMS: atom_id res chain seq x y z
N MET A 1 18.66 3.78 11.52
CA MET A 1 17.58 4.39 12.34
C MET A 1 17.22 5.68 11.65
N VAL A 2 15.98 5.82 11.19
CA VAL A 2 15.52 7.03 10.49
C VAL A 2 15.37 8.16 11.51
N ALA A 3 16.01 9.30 11.26
CA ALA A 3 15.95 10.46 12.15
C ALA A 3 14.62 11.20 12.03
N GLY A 4 14.14 11.83 13.12
CA GLY A 4 12.93 12.65 13.11
C GLY A 4 12.94 13.75 12.06
N ALA A 5 14.10 14.36 11.81
CA ALA A 5 14.26 15.37 10.75
C ALA A 5 13.95 14.82 9.35
N VAL A 6 14.27 13.54 9.07
CA VAL A 6 13.92 12.88 7.80
C VAL A 6 12.41 12.67 7.72
N LEU A 7 11.79 12.21 8.81
CA LEU A 7 10.33 12.02 8.86
C LEU A 7 9.57 13.33 8.64
N LEU A 8 10.07 14.44 9.20
CA LEU A 8 9.49 15.77 8.99
C LEU A 8 9.69 16.28 7.56
N ASP A 9 10.84 16.01 6.94
CA ASP A 9 11.10 16.36 5.54
C ASP A 9 10.12 15.65 4.58
N LEU A 10 9.82 14.37 4.83
CA LEU A 10 8.82 13.63 4.07
C LEU A 10 7.45 14.31 4.09
N LEU A 11 6.99 14.70 5.28
CA LEU A 11 5.71 15.39 5.41
C LEU A 11 5.70 16.71 4.63
N ARG A 12 6.76 17.52 4.75
CA ARG A 12 6.87 18.80 4.04
C ARG A 12 6.85 18.65 2.52
N ARG A 13 7.49 17.61 2.00
CA ARG A 13 7.64 17.42 0.55
C ARG A 13 6.39 16.84 -0.11
N PHE A 14 5.63 16.02 0.60
CA PHE A 14 4.58 15.20 -0.03
C PHE A 14 3.18 15.35 0.59
N VAL A 15 3.06 15.88 1.81
CA VAL A 15 1.79 15.89 2.56
C VAL A 15 1.33 17.30 2.88
N PHE A 16 2.25 18.17 3.30
CA PHE A 16 1.92 19.52 3.72
C PHE A 16 1.40 20.38 2.58
N TYR A 17 0.50 21.31 2.90
CA TYR A 17 0.19 22.40 2.00
C TYR A 17 1.34 23.41 1.98
N ASP A 18 1.46 24.18 0.90
CA ASP A 18 2.56 25.14 0.71
C ASP A 18 2.66 26.19 1.83
N ASP A 19 1.54 26.51 2.49
CA ASP A 19 1.42 27.51 3.55
C ASP A 19 1.28 26.91 4.96
N GLU A 20 1.30 25.59 5.09
CA GLU A 20 1.13 24.92 6.37
C GLU A 20 2.41 25.01 7.21
N THR A 21 2.27 25.54 8.42
CA THR A 21 3.42 25.78 9.31
C THR A 21 3.45 24.76 10.45
N VAL A 22 4.65 24.26 10.75
CA VAL A 22 4.85 23.36 11.90
C VAL A 22 4.79 24.18 13.18
N VAL A 23 3.82 23.88 14.03
CA VAL A 23 3.64 24.52 15.35
C VAL A 23 4.53 23.84 16.37
N TRP A 24 4.49 22.51 16.41
CA TRP A 24 5.41 21.71 17.22
C TRP A 24 5.68 20.35 16.60
N SER A 25 6.82 19.76 16.97
CA SER A 25 7.16 18.39 16.65
C SER A 25 7.90 17.74 17.80
N LYS A 26 7.61 16.46 18.09
CA LYS A 26 8.26 15.71 19.16
C LYS A 26 8.67 14.33 18.68
N ASP A 27 9.97 14.06 18.76
CA ASP A 27 10.51 12.72 18.58
C ASP A 27 10.09 11.83 19.74
N SER A 28 9.60 10.65 19.40
CA SER A 28 9.33 9.58 20.35
C SER A 28 10.38 8.49 20.18
N ALA A 29 11.51 8.67 20.88
CA ALA A 29 12.41 7.56 21.14
C ALA A 29 11.70 6.56 22.08
N PRO A 30 11.83 5.23 21.90
CA PRO A 30 12.78 4.51 21.04
C PRO A 30 12.24 4.05 19.67
N HIS A 31 11.02 4.41 19.28
CA HIS A 31 10.29 3.74 18.20
C HIS A 31 10.44 4.37 16.80
N ALA A 32 11.43 5.25 16.59
CA ALA A 32 11.59 6.00 15.33
C ALA A 32 10.25 6.60 14.86
N ALA A 33 9.59 7.31 15.78
CA ALA A 33 8.31 7.95 15.56
C ALA A 33 8.39 9.45 15.86
N LEU A 34 7.56 10.22 15.17
CA LEU A 34 7.49 11.68 15.22
C LEU A 34 6.02 12.09 15.29
N ALA A 35 5.65 12.79 16.35
CA ALA A 35 4.37 13.49 16.40
C ALA A 35 4.57 14.93 15.92
N VAL A 36 3.70 15.40 15.03
CA VAL A 36 3.78 16.74 14.42
C VAL A 36 2.42 17.40 14.46
N GLU A 37 2.35 18.59 15.02
CA GLU A 37 1.19 19.47 14.88
C GLU A 37 1.56 20.64 13.98
N THR A 38 0.68 20.90 13.02
CA THR A 38 0.75 22.04 12.13
C THR A 38 -0.31 23.07 12.50
N SER A 39 -0.39 24.17 11.75
CA SER A 39 -1.47 25.14 11.86
C SER A 39 -2.86 24.54 11.66
N ASP A 40 -2.96 23.40 10.96
CA ASP A 40 -4.21 22.87 10.44
C ASP A 40 -4.47 21.40 10.78
N ARG A 41 -3.42 20.62 11.10
CA ARG A 41 -3.47 19.16 11.16
C ARG A 41 -2.59 18.57 12.23
N LEU A 42 -2.92 17.35 12.67
CA LEU A 42 -2.12 16.56 13.60
C LEU A 42 -1.69 15.26 12.93
N PHE A 43 -0.39 14.99 12.95
CA PHE A 43 0.20 13.81 12.35
C PHE A 43 0.98 12.97 13.36
N ASN A 44 0.86 11.66 13.20
CA ASN A 44 1.73 10.67 13.81
C ASN A 44 2.46 9.90 12.72
N VAL A 45 3.78 10.06 12.70
CA VAL A 45 4.66 9.46 11.70
C VAL A 45 5.51 8.39 12.35
N ARG A 46 5.61 7.22 11.74
CA ARG A 46 6.39 6.11 12.28
C ARG A 46 7.00 5.24 11.19
N VAL A 47 8.15 4.66 11.50
CA VAL A 47 8.76 3.60 10.68
C VAL A 47 8.05 2.27 10.95
N VAL A 48 7.58 1.60 9.90
CA VAL A 48 6.87 0.32 9.98
C VAL A 48 7.50 -0.65 8.98
N PRO A 49 8.62 -1.31 9.32
CA PRO A 49 9.42 -2.09 8.37
C PRO A 49 8.63 -3.24 7.73
N ASP A 50 7.72 -3.84 8.49
CA ASP A 50 6.95 -5.02 8.07
C ASP A 50 5.58 -4.67 7.47
N LEU A 51 5.35 -3.39 7.12
CA LEU A 51 4.09 -2.93 6.56
C LEU A 51 3.76 -3.64 5.22
N LEU A 52 4.76 -3.78 4.36
CA LEU A 52 4.67 -4.39 3.03
C LEU A 52 5.93 -5.21 2.78
N ARG A 53 5.84 -6.27 1.98
CA ARG A 53 6.99 -7.15 1.66
C ARG A 53 8.14 -6.41 0.99
N VAL A 54 7.87 -5.27 0.35
CA VAL A 54 8.93 -4.43 -0.24
C VAL A 54 9.91 -3.91 0.82
N GLY A 55 9.50 -3.78 2.09
CA GLY A 55 10.38 -3.35 3.19
C GLY A 55 11.56 -4.28 3.45
N ALA A 56 11.50 -5.53 3.00
CA ALA A 56 12.59 -6.50 3.11
C ALA A 56 13.60 -6.43 1.94
N ALA A 57 13.35 -5.61 0.91
CA ALA A 57 14.23 -5.51 -0.24
C ALA A 57 15.54 -4.77 0.14
N PRO A 58 16.72 -5.22 -0.33
CA PRO A 58 18.01 -4.66 0.12
C PRO A 58 18.22 -3.18 -0.18
N TRP A 59 17.51 -2.64 -1.17
CA TRP A 59 17.59 -1.23 -1.57
C TRP A 59 16.64 -0.32 -0.76
N VAL A 60 15.78 -0.91 0.08
CA VAL A 60 14.82 -0.19 0.94
C VAL A 60 15.43 0.00 2.32
N GLU A 61 15.52 1.24 2.78
CA GLU A 61 15.96 1.57 4.12
C GLU A 61 14.81 1.45 5.13
N ALA A 62 13.62 1.96 4.77
CA ALA A 62 12.47 1.98 5.66
C ALA A 62 11.16 2.18 4.90
N LEU A 63 10.07 1.69 5.50
CA LEU A 63 8.71 2.11 5.17
C LEU A 63 8.24 3.06 6.27
N VAL A 64 7.72 4.22 5.88
CA VAL A 64 7.24 5.26 6.79
C VAL A 64 5.74 5.43 6.56
N VAL A 65 4.98 5.46 7.66
CA VAL A 65 3.55 5.75 7.63
C VAL A 65 3.30 7.05 8.35
N ALA A 66 2.65 8.00 7.69
CA ALA A 66 2.11 9.22 8.28
C ALA A 66 0.60 9.07 8.42
N ILE A 67 0.10 9.14 9.65
CA ILE A 67 -1.32 9.01 9.99
C ILE A 67 -1.83 10.39 10.40
N ARG A 68 -2.94 10.83 9.82
CA ARG A 68 -3.62 12.06 10.21
C ARG A 68 -4.56 11.79 11.39
N GLU A 69 -4.23 12.27 12.58
CA GLU A 69 -4.94 11.97 13.84
C GLU A 69 -6.07 12.96 14.15
N ASP A 70 -6.10 14.15 13.54
CA ASP A 70 -7.13 15.19 13.78
C ASP A 70 -8.47 14.92 13.07
N GLN A 71 -8.54 13.90 12.21
CA GLN A 71 -9.73 13.62 11.42
C GLN A 71 -10.56 12.49 12.05
N GLU A 72 -11.72 12.82 12.59
CA GLU A 72 -12.73 11.83 12.98
C GLU A 72 -13.36 11.24 11.71
N VAL A 73 -12.95 10.02 11.34
CA VAL A 73 -13.50 9.28 10.20
C VAL A 73 -14.14 7.98 10.66
N GLU A 74 -15.25 7.59 10.02
CA GLU A 74 -15.79 6.24 10.12
C GLU A 74 -14.87 5.27 9.37
N GLY A 75 -13.78 4.83 10.01
CA GLY A 75 -12.81 3.92 9.41
C GLY A 75 -11.37 4.18 9.86
N PRO A 76 -10.38 3.59 9.17
CA PRO A 76 -8.98 3.91 9.40
C PRO A 76 -8.71 5.39 9.10
N ALA A 77 -7.96 6.04 9.98
CA ALA A 77 -7.48 7.40 9.75
C ALA A 77 -6.75 7.49 8.40
N PRO A 78 -6.89 8.61 7.66
CA PRO A 78 -6.13 8.83 6.43
C PRO A 78 -4.64 8.64 6.68
N GLN A 79 -4.00 7.87 5.80
CA GLN A 79 -2.58 7.57 5.92
C GLN A 79 -1.85 7.74 4.60
N ASP A 80 -0.62 8.24 4.69
CA ASP A 80 0.35 8.31 3.61
C ASP A 80 1.49 7.33 3.91
N VAL A 81 1.92 6.60 2.88
CA VAL A 81 3.01 5.63 2.99
C VAL A 81 4.15 6.08 2.10
N PHE A 82 5.35 6.13 2.68
CA PHE A 82 6.58 6.44 1.98
C PHE A 82 7.51 5.25 2.00
N LEU A 83 8.20 5.03 0.90
CA LEU A 83 9.34 4.12 0.82
C LEU A 83 10.61 4.97 0.80
N LEU A 84 11.45 4.79 1.82
CA LEU A 84 12.79 5.36 1.87
C LEU A 84 13.79 4.37 1.30
N ARG A 85 14.57 4.82 0.31
CA ARG A 85 15.64 4.06 -0.33
C ARG A 85 16.96 4.28 0.41
N THR A 86 17.86 3.31 0.29
CA THR A 86 19.21 3.36 0.88
C THR A 86 20.11 4.47 0.33
N ASP A 87 19.78 5.06 -0.81
CA ASP A 87 20.43 6.24 -1.37
C ASP A 87 19.87 7.58 -0.83
N GLY A 88 18.89 7.51 0.08
CA GLY A 88 18.23 8.67 0.67
C GLY A 88 17.05 9.21 -0.14
N GLU A 89 16.72 8.63 -1.30
CA GLU A 89 15.53 8.99 -2.05
C GLU A 89 14.26 8.49 -1.34
N ALA A 90 13.19 9.29 -1.43
CA ALA A 90 11.89 8.97 -0.87
C ALA A 90 10.82 8.89 -1.96
N LEU A 91 10.03 7.83 -1.93
CA LEU A 91 8.95 7.56 -2.88
C LEU A 91 7.60 7.60 -2.16
N HIS A 92 6.65 8.40 -2.65
CA HIS A 92 5.29 8.44 -2.12
C HIS A 92 4.43 7.35 -2.75
N LEU A 93 4.02 6.35 -1.97
CA LEU A 93 3.33 5.16 -2.49
C LEU A 93 1.84 5.39 -2.82
N ARG A 94 1.36 6.62 -2.68
CA ARG A 94 0.04 7.05 -3.18
C ARG A 94 0.09 7.73 -4.53
N ASP A 95 1.28 8.10 -5.02
CA ASP A 95 1.44 8.63 -6.36
C ASP A 95 1.47 7.47 -7.38
N PRO A 96 0.46 7.36 -8.26
CA PRO A 96 0.44 6.32 -9.29
C PRO A 96 1.65 6.36 -10.21
N GLY A 97 2.22 7.54 -10.49
CA GLY A 97 3.43 7.67 -11.32
C GLY A 97 4.64 7.00 -10.67
N THR A 98 4.86 7.29 -9.38
CA THR A 98 5.87 6.64 -8.56
C THR A 98 5.68 5.11 -8.51
N VAL A 99 4.46 4.64 -8.29
CA VAL A 99 4.15 3.19 -8.25
C VAL A 99 4.35 2.54 -9.63
N ALA A 100 4.01 3.23 -10.73
CA ALA A 100 4.27 2.75 -12.07
C ALA A 100 5.77 2.57 -12.33
N ALA A 101 6.59 3.53 -11.91
CA ALA A 101 8.06 3.50 -12.09
C ALA A 101 8.72 2.34 -11.33
N LEU A 102 8.22 1.99 -10.14
CA LEU A 102 8.71 0.85 -9.35
C LEU A 102 8.60 -0.48 -10.10
N GLY A 103 7.69 -0.60 -11.08
CA GLY A 103 7.55 -1.82 -11.87
C GLY A 103 8.84 -2.23 -12.57
N ALA A 104 9.68 -1.28 -12.98
CA ALA A 104 10.95 -1.57 -13.64
C ALA A 104 11.89 -2.45 -12.78
N LEU A 105 11.81 -2.35 -11.45
CA LEU A 105 12.60 -3.18 -10.53
C LEU A 105 12.13 -4.64 -10.51
N VAL A 106 10.90 -4.92 -10.93
CA VAL A 106 10.44 -6.31 -11.11
C VAL A 106 11.15 -6.96 -12.30
N VAL A 107 11.36 -6.19 -13.38
CA VAL A 107 12.07 -6.68 -14.58
C VAL A 107 13.55 -6.95 -14.30
N THR A 108 14.19 -6.12 -13.47
CA THR A 108 15.60 -6.34 -13.07
C THR A 108 15.77 -7.41 -12.00
N GLY A 109 14.67 -7.85 -11.37
CA GLY A 109 14.68 -8.83 -10.28
C GLY A 109 14.99 -8.22 -8.91
N ASP A 110 15.12 -6.90 -8.82
CA ASP A 110 15.38 -6.17 -7.57
C ASP A 110 14.12 -6.01 -6.69
N LEU A 111 12.94 -6.24 -7.27
CA LEU A 111 11.66 -6.23 -6.57
C LEU A 111 10.86 -7.51 -6.84
N CYS A 112 10.47 -8.19 -5.76
CA CYS A 112 9.57 -9.33 -5.83
C CYS A 112 8.21 -8.92 -6.46
N PRO A 113 7.69 -9.64 -7.47
CA PRO A 113 6.40 -9.34 -8.09
C PRO A 113 5.24 -9.24 -7.09
N VAL A 114 5.25 -10.08 -6.05
CA VAL A 114 4.22 -10.04 -4.99
C VAL A 114 4.33 -8.75 -4.17
N ALA A 115 5.55 -8.33 -3.83
CA ALA A 115 5.76 -7.07 -3.11
C ALA A 115 5.31 -5.87 -3.95
N TYR A 116 5.55 -5.90 -5.26
CA TYR A 116 5.04 -4.89 -6.17
C TYR A 116 3.50 -4.87 -6.22
N ALA A 117 2.85 -6.03 -6.27
CA ALA A 117 1.40 -6.15 -6.22
C ALA A 117 0.80 -5.52 -4.94
N GLU A 118 1.44 -5.71 -3.79
CA GLU A 118 1.00 -5.11 -2.52
C GLU A 118 1.08 -3.59 -2.53
N VAL A 119 2.18 -3.04 -3.06
CA VAL A 119 2.37 -1.59 -3.23
C VAL A 119 1.26 -1.04 -4.14
N LEU A 120 1.03 -1.68 -5.28
CA LEU A 120 0.00 -1.27 -6.24
C LEU A 120 -1.42 -1.32 -5.64
N ALA A 121 -1.78 -2.41 -4.97
CA ALA A 121 -3.08 -2.53 -4.33
C ALA A 121 -3.27 -1.49 -3.22
N SER A 122 -2.23 -1.21 -2.43
CA SER A 122 -2.26 -0.20 -1.37
C SER A 122 -2.43 1.22 -1.91
N CYS A 123 -1.80 1.54 -3.05
CA CYS A 123 -1.96 2.82 -3.74
C CYS A 123 -3.42 3.10 -4.15
N HIS A 124 -4.15 2.07 -4.56
CA HIS A 124 -5.52 2.20 -5.08
C HIS A 124 -6.64 2.05 -4.06
N TRP A 125 -6.33 1.52 -2.87
CA TRP A 125 -7.26 1.45 -1.75
C TRP A 125 -6.75 2.29 -0.56
N PRO A 126 -6.70 3.63 -0.71
CA PRO A 126 -6.27 4.51 0.36
C PRO A 126 -7.26 4.45 1.53
N GLY A 127 -6.76 4.27 2.76
CA GLY A 127 -7.56 4.39 3.97
C GLY A 127 -8.45 3.19 4.32
N GLY A 128 -8.45 2.13 3.52
CA GLY A 128 -9.10 0.86 3.86
C GLY A 128 -8.17 -0.24 3.41
N TRP A 129 -7.27 -0.64 4.30
CA TRP A 129 -6.19 -1.59 4.05
C TRP A 129 -6.60 -2.62 2.99
N CYS A 130 -5.85 -2.69 1.89
CA CYS A 130 -5.76 -3.93 1.15
C CYS A 130 -5.52 -5.01 2.20
N LYS A 131 -6.50 -5.89 2.44
CA LYS A 131 -6.36 -6.89 3.48
C LYS A 131 -5.20 -7.80 3.10
N GLN A 132 -5.15 -8.15 1.82
CA GLN A 132 -4.06 -8.92 1.25
C GLN A 132 -4.13 -8.98 -0.28
N VAL A 133 -2.95 -9.06 -0.90
CA VAL A 133 -2.75 -9.75 -2.17
C VAL A 133 -2.86 -11.25 -1.90
N VAL A 134 -3.73 -11.94 -2.63
CA VAL A 134 -3.96 -13.39 -2.46
C VAL A 134 -2.75 -14.14 -3.00
N THR A 135 -1.91 -14.65 -2.09
CA THR A 135 -0.71 -15.43 -2.41
C THR A 135 -0.92 -16.93 -2.29
N ASP A 136 -1.78 -17.33 -1.35
CA ASP A 136 -2.26 -18.71 -1.17
C ASP A 136 -3.80 -18.70 -1.23
N PRO A 137 -4.40 -19.14 -2.36
CA PRO A 137 -5.85 -19.21 -2.51
C PRO A 137 -6.57 -20.06 -1.47
N ALA A 138 -5.94 -21.14 -1.00
CA ALA A 138 -6.56 -22.04 -0.03
C ALA A 138 -6.56 -21.43 1.38
N ALA A 139 -5.44 -20.82 1.78
CA ALA A 139 -5.36 -20.08 3.04
C ALA A 139 -6.34 -18.90 3.05
N TRP A 140 -6.36 -18.11 1.97
CA TRP A 140 -7.31 -17.01 1.80
C TRP A 140 -8.76 -17.48 1.95
N ARG A 141 -9.15 -18.57 1.28
CA ARG A 141 -10.51 -19.13 1.40
C ARG A 141 -10.82 -19.57 2.83
N GLY A 142 -9.84 -20.10 3.55
CA GLY A 142 -9.97 -20.55 4.94
C GLY A 142 -10.11 -19.43 5.98
N GLU A 143 -9.74 -18.20 5.66
CA GLU A 143 -9.95 -17.02 6.52
C GLU A 143 -11.41 -16.53 6.54
N HIS A 144 -12.25 -17.08 5.67
CA HIS A 144 -13.61 -16.63 5.46
C HIS A 144 -14.63 -17.75 5.75
N PRO A 145 -15.87 -17.40 6.10
CA PRO A 145 -16.92 -18.38 6.35
C PRO A 145 -17.14 -19.30 5.14
N PRO A 146 -17.30 -20.63 5.32
CA PRO A 146 -17.53 -21.57 4.23
C PRO A 146 -18.77 -21.24 3.38
N GLU A 147 -19.79 -20.65 4.00
CA GLU A 147 -21.04 -20.24 3.37
C GLU A 147 -20.94 -18.93 2.57
N ALA A 148 -19.83 -18.19 2.68
CA ALA A 148 -19.61 -17.00 1.87
C ALA A 148 -19.43 -17.40 0.40
N ASP A 149 -20.18 -16.75 -0.49
CA ASP A 149 -20.08 -16.91 -1.94
C ASP A 149 -18.85 -16.16 -2.46
N LEU A 150 -17.68 -16.75 -2.24
CA LEU A 150 -16.40 -16.16 -2.64
C LEU A 150 -16.02 -16.58 -4.06
N PRO A 151 -15.47 -15.65 -4.86
CA PRO A 151 -14.99 -15.98 -6.19
C PRO A 151 -13.83 -16.96 -6.14
N GLN A 152 -13.65 -17.71 -7.22
CA GLN A 152 -12.41 -18.45 -7.43
C GLN A 152 -11.27 -17.45 -7.67
N VAL A 153 -10.18 -17.62 -6.93
CA VAL A 153 -8.97 -16.80 -7.02
C VAL A 153 -7.76 -17.69 -7.27
N GLU A 154 -6.71 -17.10 -7.84
CA GLU A 154 -5.46 -17.78 -8.15
C GLU A 154 -4.28 -17.06 -7.48
N ALA A 155 -3.19 -17.80 -7.27
CA ALA A 155 -1.93 -17.20 -6.83
C ALA A 155 -1.37 -16.25 -7.92
N PRO A 156 -0.51 -15.28 -7.57
CA PRO A 156 0.04 -14.34 -8.53
C PRO A 156 0.81 -15.05 -9.65
N GLN A 157 0.53 -14.68 -10.89
CA GLN A 157 1.16 -15.24 -12.08
C GLN A 157 2.04 -14.19 -12.75
N VAL A 158 3.28 -14.57 -13.04
CA VAL A 158 4.20 -13.77 -13.84
C VAL A 158 4.39 -14.47 -15.19
N ARG A 159 4.17 -13.72 -16.26
CA ARG A 159 4.42 -14.17 -17.63
C ARG A 159 5.37 -13.21 -18.31
N ASP A 160 6.48 -13.74 -18.76
CA ASP A 160 7.40 -13.00 -19.60
C ASP A 160 7.01 -13.08 -21.08
N THR A 161 7.08 -11.92 -21.73
CA THR A 161 7.00 -11.75 -23.18
C THR A 161 8.27 -11.05 -23.66
N ASP A 162 8.42 -10.93 -24.98
CA ASP A 162 9.60 -10.28 -25.57
C ASP A 162 9.68 -8.79 -25.21
N ASP A 163 8.53 -8.12 -25.05
CA ASP A 163 8.44 -6.68 -24.85
C ASP A 163 8.04 -6.25 -23.43
N ALA A 164 7.45 -7.16 -22.63
CA ALA A 164 7.01 -6.87 -21.29
C ALA A 164 7.09 -8.07 -20.33
N THR A 165 7.09 -7.78 -19.04
CA THR A 165 6.72 -8.72 -17.99
C THR A 165 5.27 -8.42 -17.59
N GLN A 166 4.41 -9.43 -17.64
CA GLN A 166 3.01 -9.32 -17.24
C GLN A 166 2.83 -9.97 -15.87
N LEU A 167 2.23 -9.24 -14.93
CA LEU A 167 1.88 -9.74 -13.59
C LEU A 167 0.36 -9.73 -13.46
N THR A 168 -0.22 -10.89 -13.15
CA THR A 168 -1.66 -11.02 -12.84
C THR A 168 -1.83 -11.47 -11.41
N PHE A 169 -2.67 -10.80 -10.63
CA PHE A 169 -2.92 -11.18 -9.23
C PHE A 169 -4.33 -10.80 -8.79
N PHE A 170 -4.75 -11.37 -7.65
CA PHE A 170 -5.98 -10.99 -6.97
C PHE A 170 -5.64 -10.25 -5.68
N ALA A 171 -6.40 -9.21 -5.37
CA ALA A 171 -6.33 -8.52 -4.10
C ALA A 171 -7.73 -8.45 -3.50
N SER A 172 -7.81 -8.51 -2.18
CA SER A 172 -9.06 -8.39 -1.45
C SER A 172 -9.00 -7.26 -0.45
N ARG A 173 -10.13 -6.58 -0.29
CA ARG A 173 -10.34 -5.54 0.70
C ARG A 173 -11.57 -5.88 1.50
N GLN A 174 -11.44 -5.86 2.82
CA GLN A 174 -12.59 -6.00 3.71
C GLN A 174 -12.97 -4.59 4.18
N THR A 175 -14.17 -4.17 3.84
CA THR A 175 -14.67 -2.86 4.25
C THR A 175 -15.51 -3.05 5.51
N THR A 176 -15.27 -2.21 6.52
CA THR A 176 -16.10 -2.15 7.73
C THR A 176 -17.40 -1.40 7.49
N GLU A 177 -17.57 -0.74 6.34
CA GLU A 177 -18.85 -0.19 5.93
C GLU A 177 -19.89 -1.30 5.87
N VAL A 178 -20.97 -1.03 6.60
CA VAL A 178 -21.92 -2.02 7.04
C VAL A 178 -23.11 -2.02 6.08
N VAL A 179 -23.16 -2.97 5.14
CA VAL A 179 -24.42 -3.28 4.45
C VAL A 179 -25.23 -4.21 5.34
N GLY A 180 -26.26 -3.68 6.01
CA GLY A 180 -27.18 -4.48 6.82
C GLY A 180 -26.57 -5.14 8.08
N GLY A 181 -25.55 -4.54 8.68
CA GLY A 181 -24.92 -5.01 9.93
C GLY A 181 -23.64 -5.82 9.75
N ARG A 182 -23.16 -6.03 8.50
CA ARG A 182 -22.09 -6.99 8.20
C ARG A 182 -20.91 -6.37 7.46
N PRO A 183 -19.67 -6.79 7.75
CA PRO A 183 -18.52 -6.44 6.94
C PRO A 183 -18.67 -7.05 5.55
N VAL A 184 -18.15 -6.34 4.55
CA VAL A 184 -18.19 -6.77 3.15
C VAL A 184 -16.80 -6.99 2.61
N LEU A 185 -16.67 -7.92 1.66
CA LEU A 185 -15.43 -8.23 0.97
C LEU A 185 -15.53 -7.84 -0.51
N ASP A 186 -14.59 -7.03 -0.95
CA ASP A 186 -14.35 -6.72 -2.34
C ASP A 186 -13.13 -7.52 -2.83
N VAL A 187 -13.22 -8.10 -4.02
CA VAL A 187 -12.14 -8.86 -4.65
C VAL A 187 -11.93 -8.32 -6.06
N SER A 188 -10.72 -7.87 -6.34
CA SER A 188 -10.34 -7.38 -7.67
C SER A 188 -9.21 -8.21 -8.26
N ARG A 189 -9.31 -8.49 -9.56
CA ARG A 189 -8.22 -9.00 -10.37
C ARG A 189 -7.46 -7.83 -10.98
N TRP A 190 -6.14 -7.93 -10.94
CA TRP A 190 -5.21 -6.95 -11.48
C TRP A 190 -4.42 -7.58 -12.61
N THR A 191 -4.25 -6.84 -13.69
CA THR A 191 -3.33 -7.19 -14.77
C THR A 191 -2.37 -6.03 -14.97
N VAL A 192 -1.11 -6.26 -14.68
CA VAL A 192 -0.03 -5.28 -14.81
C VAL A 192 0.84 -5.65 -16.00
N ARG A 193 1.14 -4.69 -16.84
CA ARG A 193 2.11 -4.78 -17.93
C ARG A 193 3.31 -3.88 -17.61
N ILE A 194 4.47 -4.50 -17.45
CA ILE A 194 5.73 -3.85 -17.11
C ILE A 194 6.64 -3.89 -18.35
N PRO A 195 6.86 -2.77 -19.05
CA PRO A 195 7.68 -2.79 -20.27
C PRO A 195 9.15 -3.11 -19.97
N LYS A 196 9.79 -3.90 -20.84
CA LYS A 196 11.23 -4.19 -20.76
C LYS A 196 12.09 -3.09 -21.41
N ALA A 197 11.52 -2.40 -22.39
CA ALA A 197 12.17 -1.32 -23.13
C ALA A 197 11.21 -0.14 -23.40
N PRO A 198 11.71 1.12 -23.36
CA PRO A 198 13.03 1.49 -22.84
C PRO A 198 13.16 1.16 -21.35
N HIS A 199 14.38 0.92 -20.87
CA HIS A 199 14.60 0.63 -19.45
C HIS A 199 14.06 1.77 -18.58
N GLY A 200 13.34 1.42 -17.52
CA GLY A 200 12.68 2.39 -16.63
C GLY A 200 11.33 2.91 -17.13
N ALA A 201 10.79 2.38 -18.23
CA ALA A 201 9.43 2.72 -18.66
C ALA A 201 8.40 2.33 -17.57
N PRO A 202 7.42 3.22 -17.30
CA PRO A 202 6.44 2.99 -16.25
C PRO A 202 5.54 1.79 -16.58
N ALA A 203 5.19 1.02 -15.56
CA ALA A 203 4.17 -0.02 -15.67
C ALA A 203 2.79 0.59 -15.93
N ALA A 204 1.96 -0.15 -16.65
CA ALA A 204 0.54 0.13 -16.81
C ALA A 204 -0.27 -1.02 -16.20
N TRP A 205 -1.48 -0.75 -15.75
CA TRP A 205 -2.32 -1.78 -15.16
C TRP A 205 -3.81 -1.56 -15.43
N ASP A 206 -4.53 -2.66 -15.42
CA ASP A 206 -5.98 -2.73 -15.42
C ASP A 206 -6.47 -3.43 -14.16
N ARG A 207 -7.63 -2.99 -13.66
CA ARG A 207 -8.31 -3.57 -12.50
C ARG A 207 -9.74 -3.96 -12.87
N GLU A 208 -10.08 -5.21 -12.62
CA GLU A 208 -11.41 -5.78 -12.82
C GLU A 208 -11.98 -6.19 -11.46
N ALA A 209 -13.20 -5.73 -11.14
CA ALA A 209 -13.93 -6.23 -9.98
C ALA A 209 -14.45 -7.64 -10.28
N VAL A 210 -14.05 -8.62 -9.47
CA VAL A 210 -14.46 -10.02 -9.62
C VAL A 210 -15.58 -10.36 -8.63
N ALA A 211 -15.57 -9.71 -7.47
CA ALA A 211 -16.69 -9.71 -6.55
C ALA A 211 -16.73 -8.37 -5.82
N ASP A 212 -17.93 -7.81 -5.68
CA ASP A 212 -18.16 -6.53 -5.00
C ASP A 212 -19.13 -6.74 -3.84
N ALA A 213 -18.77 -6.18 -2.69
CA ALA A 213 -19.57 -6.17 -1.47
C ALA A 213 -20.08 -7.55 -1.02
N VAL A 214 -19.25 -8.61 -1.11
CA VAL A 214 -19.65 -9.95 -0.65
C VAL A 214 -19.87 -9.92 0.86
N PRO A 215 -21.09 -10.21 1.35
CA PRO A 215 -21.37 -10.13 2.77
C PRO A 215 -20.64 -11.24 3.51
N LEU A 216 -19.85 -10.86 4.50
CA LEU A 216 -19.24 -11.80 5.44
C LEU A 216 -20.17 -12.00 6.63
N ALA A 217 -20.18 -13.21 7.22
CA ALA A 217 -20.86 -13.41 8.50
C ALA A 217 -20.28 -12.47 9.57
N PRO A 218 -21.08 -12.00 10.54
CA PRO A 218 -20.54 -11.20 11.64
C PRO A 218 -19.48 -12.00 12.41
N PRO A 219 -18.40 -11.35 12.90
CA PRO A 219 -17.46 -12.01 13.79
C PRO A 219 -18.23 -12.51 15.03
N TRP A 220 -18.00 -13.78 15.38
CA TRP A 220 -18.59 -14.48 16.52
C TRP A 220 -17.96 -14.05 17.84
#